data_AF-A0A3E1NDS3-F1
#
_entry.id   AF-A0A3E1NDS3-F1
#
_cell.length_a   1.000
_cell.length_b   1.000
_cell.length_c   1.000
_cell.angle_alpha   90.00
_cell.angle_beta   90.00
_cell.angle_gamma   90.00
#
_symmetry.space_group_name_H-M   'P 1'
#
loop_
_entity.id
_entity.type
_entity.pdbx_description
1 polymer ?
#
loop_
_entity_poly.entity_id
_entity_poly.type
_entity_poly.pdbx_seq_one_letter_code
_entity_poly.pdbx_strand_id
1 'polypeptide(L)'
;MKIQIKITLLFTLLAVAIILLLSGAVYYFANRYSFRDFYKRLEIRAIIAAKANLDSDVNNVSLYNEIRKEHLERLPAEQEYIVALDSLTKHSLQFPQQLYKQTLAEEKAFYRKGDLFYASLLYPEKNPTHMVVIAAKNEYSSQQLSNLRNILLTGLGVAIIAAASVGWLFSNEVLKPIRNISRQVNDINTHNLHLRLETDNRNRDEICALAETFNDMLNRLETSFDTQRNFVSNASHELRTPLTAIIGETELALAKSRDEAQYRAALGIILKEAERLNHITTSLLSLAQTGFNGQKLQLEPVRVDELLLSVQEAVHKIYPNRLHIDYSLMPEDDTKLTTVGNHQLLNLAISNIVLNGCKYSGSGKPVMLALTATRENILIIVKDQGIGIPEKELRFIFDPFFRASNSLSFKGYGIGLPLTRNILRMHHGDIAVSSVENQGTIVQVTLPIA
;
A
#
# COMPACT_ATOMS: atom_id res chain seq x y z
N MET A 1 -11.87 -1.71 16.88
CA MET A 1 -11.79 -3.19 16.78
C MET A 1 -10.58 -3.59 15.96
N LYS A 2 -9.79 -4.57 16.42
CA LYS A 2 -8.66 -5.13 15.67
C LYS A 2 -9.15 -5.74 14.34
N ILE A 3 -8.36 -5.64 13.27
CA ILE A 3 -8.70 -6.17 11.92
C ILE A 3 -9.07 -7.65 12.00
N GLN A 4 -8.39 -8.42 12.84
CA GLN A 4 -8.69 -9.83 13.11
C GLN A 4 -10.17 -10.07 13.48
N ILE A 5 -10.71 -9.27 14.40
CA ILE A 5 -12.10 -9.43 14.86
C ILE A 5 -13.08 -9.12 13.72
N LYS A 6 -12.77 -8.12 12.87
CA LYS A 6 -13.61 -7.78 11.71
C LYS A 6 -13.65 -8.93 10.70
N ILE A 7 -12.50 -9.53 10.38
CA ILE A 7 -12.41 -10.66 9.43
C ILE A 7 -13.16 -11.88 9.99
N THR A 8 -12.91 -12.26 11.25
CA THR A 8 -13.59 -13.40 11.87
C THR A 8 -15.11 -13.19 11.93
N LEU A 9 -15.58 -11.98 12.29
CA LEU A 9 -17.01 -11.68 12.30
C LEU A 9 -17.63 -11.72 10.90
N LEU A 10 -16.97 -11.14 9.89
CA LEU A 10 -17.46 -11.15 8.52
C LEU A 10 -17.59 -12.59 7.99
N PHE A 11 -16.57 -13.42 8.20
CA PHE A 11 -16.58 -14.81 7.78
C PHE A 11 -17.68 -15.61 8.50
N THR A 12 -17.81 -15.41 9.82
CA THR A 12 -18.85 -16.07 10.61
C THR A 12 -20.24 -15.65 10.12
N LEU A 13 -20.48 -14.35 9.93
CA LEU A 13 -21.78 -13.83 9.46
C LEU A 13 -22.14 -14.37 8.07
N LEU A 14 -21.18 -14.41 7.15
CA LEU A 14 -21.39 -14.96 5.81
C LEU A 14 -21.71 -16.46 5.86
N ALA A 15 -21.00 -17.23 6.67
CA ALA A 15 -21.29 -18.64 6.89
C ALA A 15 -22.69 -18.86 7.49
N VAL A 16 -23.05 -18.08 8.52
CA VAL A 16 -24.40 -18.13 9.13
C VAL A 16 -25.48 -17.84 8.10
N ALA A 17 -25.31 -16.79 7.29
CA ALA A 17 -26.29 -16.41 6.27
C ALA A 17 -26.51 -17.53 5.24
N ILE A 18 -25.43 -18.15 4.76
CA ILE A 18 -25.51 -19.27 3.80
C ILE A 18 -26.22 -20.48 4.44
N ILE A 19 -25.86 -20.83 5.68
CA ILE A 19 -26.45 -21.98 6.38
C ILE A 19 -27.92 -21.73 6.70
N LEU A 20 -28.30 -20.53 7.11
CA LEU A 20 -29.70 -20.14 7.35
C LEU A 20 -30.52 -20.25 6.06
N LEU A 21 -29.99 -19.75 4.94
CA LEU A 21 -30.66 -19.84 3.64
C LEU A 21 -30.85 -21.31 3.23
N LEU A 22 -29.80 -22.12 3.31
CA LEU A 22 -29.86 -23.55 2.98
C LEU A 22 -30.83 -24.29 3.89
N SER A 23 -30.76 -24.07 5.21
CA SER A 23 -31.63 -24.71 6.20
C SER A 23 -33.10 -24.31 5.99
N GLY A 24 -33.35 -23.04 5.69
CA GLY A 24 -34.68 -22.55 5.35
C GLY A 24 -35.23 -23.19 4.08
N ALA A 25 -34.40 -23.36 3.03
CA ALA A 25 -34.78 -24.04 1.81
C ALA A 25 -35.10 -25.52 2.07
N VAL A 26 -34.24 -26.24 2.79
CA VAL A 26 -34.47 -27.64 3.16
C VAL A 26 -35.77 -27.80 3.93
N TYR A 27 -36.01 -26.95 4.94
CA TYR A 27 -37.25 -26.98 5.71
C TYR A 27 -38.48 -26.69 4.84
N TYR A 28 -38.41 -25.68 3.96
CA TYR A 28 -39.49 -25.32 3.05
C TYR A 28 -39.84 -26.48 2.11
N PHE A 29 -38.85 -27.12 1.48
CA PHE A 29 -39.07 -28.25 0.57
C PHE A 29 -39.56 -29.50 1.31
N ALA A 30 -39.01 -29.81 2.47
CA ALA A 30 -39.46 -30.93 3.30
C ALA A 30 -40.92 -30.75 3.74
N ASN A 31 -41.29 -29.54 4.16
CA ASN A 31 -42.65 -29.19 4.52
C ASN A 31 -43.60 -29.35 3.31
N ARG A 32 -43.24 -28.79 2.15
CA ARG A 32 -44.03 -28.92 0.92
C ARG A 32 -44.17 -30.37 0.44
N TYR A 33 -43.10 -31.15 0.54
CA TYR A 33 -43.11 -32.58 0.22
C TYR A 33 -44.06 -33.35 1.13
N SER A 34 -43.95 -33.14 2.44
CA SER A 34 -44.81 -33.73 3.47
C SER A 34 -46.30 -33.49 3.20
N PHE A 35 -46.69 -32.25 2.85
CA PHE A 35 -48.08 -31.95 2.50
C PHE A 35 -48.56 -32.73 1.26
N ARG A 36 -47.75 -32.74 0.19
CA ARG A 36 -48.11 -33.42 -1.05
C ARG A 36 -48.23 -34.94 -0.84
N ASP A 37 -47.31 -35.50 -0.09
CA ASP A 37 -47.28 -36.91 0.27
C ASP A 37 -48.49 -37.32 1.14
N PHE A 38 -48.86 -36.47 2.11
CA PHE A 38 -50.06 -36.69 2.92
C PHE A 38 -51.36 -36.65 2.11
N TYR A 39 -51.51 -35.69 1.20
CA TYR A 39 -52.67 -35.64 0.31
C TYR A 39 -52.77 -36.86 -0.60
N LYS A 40 -51.66 -37.38 -1.12
CA LYS A 40 -51.65 -38.63 -1.88
C LYS A 40 -52.11 -39.83 -1.04
N ARG A 41 -51.70 -39.92 0.23
CA ARG A 41 -52.19 -40.95 1.15
C ARG A 41 -53.71 -40.85 1.36
N LEU A 42 -54.24 -39.65 1.51
CA LEU A 42 -55.68 -39.43 1.65
C LEU A 42 -56.45 -39.77 0.36
N GLU A 43 -55.91 -39.42 -0.81
CA GLU A 43 -56.46 -39.80 -2.12
C GLU A 43 -56.55 -41.32 -2.27
N ILE A 44 -55.44 -42.03 -1.99
CA ILE A 44 -55.40 -43.50 -2.02
C ILE A 44 -56.44 -44.09 -1.05
N ARG A 45 -56.60 -43.53 0.15
CA ARG A 45 -57.64 -43.98 1.09
C ARG A 45 -59.04 -43.74 0.58
N ALA A 46 -59.31 -42.59 -0.02
CA ALA A 46 -60.62 -42.30 -0.59
C ALA A 46 -60.94 -43.30 -1.71
N ILE A 47 -59.97 -43.63 -2.57
CA ILE A 47 -60.15 -44.63 -3.65
C ILE A 47 -60.42 -46.01 -3.07
N ILE A 48 -59.64 -46.42 -2.07
CA ILE A 48 -59.76 -47.70 -1.38
C ILE A 48 -61.14 -47.80 -0.70
N ALA A 49 -61.58 -46.75 0.01
CA ALA A 49 -62.90 -46.66 0.64
C ALA A 49 -64.06 -46.70 -0.37
N ALA A 50 -63.90 -46.02 -1.51
CA ALA A 50 -64.89 -46.06 -2.58
C ALA A 50 -65.08 -47.48 -3.11
N LYS A 51 -63.98 -48.16 -3.49
CA LYS A 51 -64.04 -49.54 -4.00
C LYS A 51 -64.67 -50.50 -2.99
N ALA A 52 -64.27 -50.44 -1.73
CA ALA A 52 -64.74 -51.40 -0.73
C ALA A 52 -66.23 -51.27 -0.37
N ASN A 53 -66.76 -50.05 -0.31
CA ASN A 53 -68.15 -49.82 0.10
C ASN A 53 -69.11 -49.76 -1.11
N LEU A 54 -68.58 -49.49 -2.32
CA LEU A 54 -69.39 -49.23 -3.50
C LEU A 54 -69.19 -50.28 -4.62
N ASP A 55 -68.20 -51.17 -4.61
CA ASP A 55 -68.19 -52.34 -5.53
C ASP A 55 -69.14 -53.45 -5.05
N SER A 56 -69.59 -54.30 -5.98
CA SER A 56 -70.67 -55.27 -5.77
C SER A 56 -70.24 -56.69 -5.38
N ASP A 57 -68.93 -56.95 -5.27
CA ASP A 57 -68.40 -58.24 -4.80
C ASP A 57 -68.42 -58.30 -3.26
N VAL A 58 -69.46 -58.96 -2.72
CA VAL A 58 -69.76 -59.08 -1.27
C VAL A 58 -68.61 -59.73 -0.46
N ASN A 59 -67.66 -60.41 -1.12
CA ASN A 59 -66.49 -61.04 -0.48
C ASN A 59 -65.27 -60.10 -0.27
N ASN A 60 -65.29 -58.86 -0.78
CA ASN A 60 -64.14 -57.95 -0.68
C ASN A 60 -64.12 -57.08 0.58
N VAL A 61 -65.22 -56.92 1.32
CA VAL A 61 -65.29 -56.00 2.49
C VAL A 61 -64.47 -56.52 3.69
N SER A 62 -64.43 -57.84 3.90
CA SER A 62 -63.60 -58.46 4.95
C SER A 62 -62.11 -58.40 4.62
N LEU A 63 -61.74 -58.78 3.38
CA LEU A 63 -60.37 -58.69 2.85
C LEU A 63 -59.87 -57.23 2.82
N TYR A 64 -60.76 -56.28 2.53
CA TYR A 64 -60.50 -54.85 2.60
C TYR A 64 -60.17 -54.38 4.02
N ASN A 65 -60.99 -54.78 5.00
CA ASN A 65 -60.75 -54.42 6.40
C ASN A 65 -59.47 -55.06 6.94
N GLU A 66 -59.07 -56.20 6.40
CA GLU A 66 -57.79 -56.87 6.66
C GLU A 66 -56.61 -56.08 6.06
N ILE A 67 -56.64 -55.74 4.77
CA ILE A 67 -55.61 -54.88 4.12
C ILE A 67 -55.51 -53.51 4.82
N ARG A 68 -56.64 -52.91 5.21
CA ARG A 68 -56.68 -51.64 5.95
C ARG A 68 -56.07 -51.75 7.34
N LYS A 69 -56.21 -52.89 8.02
CA LYS A 69 -55.69 -53.10 9.38
C LYS A 69 -54.24 -53.59 9.41
N GLU A 70 -53.85 -54.43 8.45
CA GLU A 70 -52.52 -55.06 8.42
C GLU A 70 -51.50 -54.31 7.57
N HIS A 71 -51.92 -53.60 6.51
CA HIS A 71 -51.00 -53.03 5.52
C HIS A 71 -51.05 -51.51 5.39
N LEU A 72 -52.06 -50.83 5.96
CA LEU A 72 -52.13 -49.36 5.96
C LEU A 72 -51.78 -48.79 7.33
N GLU A 73 -50.87 -47.81 7.38
CA GLU A 73 -50.55 -47.05 8.60
C GLU A 73 -51.83 -46.41 9.19
N ARG A 74 -51.99 -46.31 10.51
CA ARG A 74 -53.19 -45.64 11.06
C ARG A 74 -53.10 -44.13 10.86
N LEU A 75 -54.14 -43.50 10.30
CA LEU A 75 -54.24 -42.04 10.28
C LEU A 75 -54.96 -41.53 11.54
N PRO A 76 -54.35 -40.63 12.33
CA PRO A 76 -55.01 -40.04 13.49
C PRO A 76 -56.25 -39.23 13.11
N ALA A 77 -57.32 -39.40 13.89
CA ALA A 77 -58.61 -38.74 13.70
C ALA A 77 -59.18 -38.91 12.27
N GLU A 78 -58.97 -40.10 11.67
CA GLU A 78 -59.52 -40.46 10.38
C GLU A 78 -61.06 -40.50 10.43
N GLN A 79 -61.69 -39.74 9.55
CA GLN A 79 -63.14 -39.69 9.35
C GLN A 79 -63.42 -39.98 7.87
N GLU A 80 -64.37 -40.87 7.64
CA GLU A 80 -64.77 -41.34 6.33
C GLU A 80 -66.24 -40.95 6.11
N TYR A 81 -66.52 -40.21 5.04
CA TYR A 81 -67.86 -39.82 4.64
C TYR A 81 -68.14 -40.31 3.23
N ILE A 82 -69.18 -41.12 3.07
CA ILE A 82 -69.66 -41.59 1.77
C ILE A 82 -71.08 -41.05 1.62
N VAL A 83 -71.30 -40.20 0.61
CA VAL A 83 -72.59 -39.54 0.44
C VAL A 83 -73.04 -39.62 -1.02
N ALA A 84 -74.26 -40.07 -1.27
CA ALA A 84 -74.88 -40.01 -2.59
C ALA A 84 -75.19 -38.55 -2.95
N LEU A 85 -74.90 -38.12 -4.19
CA LEU A 85 -75.11 -36.73 -4.60
C LEU A 85 -76.58 -36.30 -4.50
N ASP A 86 -77.51 -37.24 -4.71
CA ASP A 86 -78.95 -36.99 -4.70
C ASP A 86 -79.51 -36.70 -3.29
N SER A 87 -78.80 -37.11 -2.23
CA SER A 87 -79.23 -36.94 -0.83
C SER A 87 -78.61 -35.75 -0.12
N LEU A 88 -77.78 -34.96 -0.81
CA LEU A 88 -77.11 -33.78 -0.24
C LEU A 88 -78.04 -32.55 -0.21
N THR A 89 -78.72 -32.34 0.92
CA THR A 89 -79.30 -31.02 1.23
C THR A 89 -78.20 -30.07 1.74
N LYS A 90 -78.19 -28.81 1.27
CA LYS A 90 -77.17 -27.78 1.57
C LYS A 90 -76.85 -27.53 3.06
N HIS A 91 -77.65 -28.04 4.00
CA HIS A 91 -77.61 -27.68 5.42
C HIS A 91 -76.95 -28.71 6.36
N SER A 92 -76.46 -29.86 5.87
CA SER A 92 -75.86 -30.91 6.73
C SER A 92 -74.53 -31.49 6.23
N LEU A 93 -73.74 -30.72 5.49
CA LEU A 93 -72.39 -31.14 5.11
C LEU A 93 -71.48 -31.26 6.35
N GLN A 94 -71.05 -32.47 6.68
CA GLN A 94 -70.10 -32.75 7.77
C GLN A 94 -68.65 -32.40 7.40
N PHE A 95 -68.42 -31.88 6.19
CA PHE A 95 -67.13 -31.46 5.65
C PHE A 95 -67.23 -30.07 4.97
N PRO A 96 -66.10 -29.37 4.73
CA PRO A 96 -66.11 -28.00 4.24
C PRO A 96 -66.85 -27.81 2.91
N GLN A 97 -67.70 -26.78 2.81
CA GLN A 97 -68.48 -26.50 1.60
C GLN A 97 -67.61 -26.19 0.36
N GLN A 98 -66.42 -25.63 0.57
CA GLN A 98 -65.47 -25.35 -0.51
C GLN A 98 -64.92 -26.64 -1.13
N LEU A 99 -64.68 -27.67 -0.31
CA LEU A 99 -64.27 -28.99 -0.79
C LEU A 99 -65.35 -29.56 -1.72
N TYR A 100 -66.62 -29.56 -1.28
CA TYR A 100 -67.76 -30.02 -2.09
C TYR A 100 -67.82 -29.36 -3.48
N LYS A 101 -67.71 -28.03 -3.53
CA LYS A 101 -67.75 -27.29 -4.81
C LYS A 101 -66.57 -27.66 -5.73
N GLN A 102 -65.39 -27.87 -5.17
CA GLN A 102 -64.19 -28.23 -5.94
C GLN A 102 -64.28 -29.67 -6.45
N THR A 103 -64.78 -30.60 -5.64
CA THR A 103 -64.93 -32.01 -6.06
C THR A 103 -65.92 -32.16 -7.21
N LEU A 104 -67.00 -31.36 -7.23
CA LEU A 104 -67.95 -31.35 -8.35
C LEU A 104 -67.34 -30.81 -9.65
N ALA A 105 -66.37 -29.89 -9.55
CA ALA A 105 -65.76 -29.25 -10.71
C ALA A 105 -64.59 -30.06 -11.28
N GLU A 106 -63.80 -30.70 -10.42
CA GLU A 106 -62.52 -31.33 -10.78
C GLU A 106 -62.51 -32.86 -10.58
N GLU A 107 -63.66 -33.46 -10.23
CA GLU A 107 -63.87 -34.87 -9.86
C GLU A 107 -63.11 -35.35 -8.61
N LYS A 108 -62.06 -34.63 -8.22
CA LYS A 108 -61.31 -34.79 -6.99
C LYS A 108 -60.87 -33.44 -6.45
N ALA A 109 -60.81 -33.32 -5.12
CA ALA A 109 -60.35 -32.09 -4.49
C ALA A 109 -59.65 -32.35 -3.16
N PHE A 110 -58.73 -31.44 -2.83
CA PHE A 110 -57.98 -31.42 -1.58
C PHE A 110 -58.25 -30.12 -0.83
N TYR A 111 -58.46 -30.21 0.48
CA TYR A 111 -58.70 -29.03 1.31
C TYR A 111 -58.05 -29.18 2.68
N ARG A 112 -57.68 -28.05 3.30
CA ARG A 112 -57.14 -28.01 4.67
C ARG A 112 -57.93 -27.05 5.52
N LYS A 113 -58.33 -27.49 6.71
CA LYS A 113 -58.95 -26.65 7.75
C LYS A 113 -58.19 -26.85 9.07
N GLY A 114 -57.32 -25.90 9.42
CA GLY A 114 -56.44 -26.05 10.60
C GLY A 114 -55.51 -27.25 10.42
N ASP A 115 -55.60 -28.22 11.33
CA ASP A 115 -54.78 -29.45 11.31
C ASP A 115 -55.47 -30.65 10.65
N LEU A 116 -56.72 -30.47 10.19
CA LEU A 116 -57.47 -31.47 9.45
C LEU A 116 -57.30 -31.25 7.94
N PHE A 117 -56.93 -32.32 7.25
CA PHE A 117 -56.78 -32.37 5.81
C PHE A 117 -57.87 -33.26 5.25
N TYR A 118 -58.40 -32.86 4.11
CA TYR A 118 -59.48 -33.52 3.43
C TYR A 118 -59.01 -33.89 2.02
N ALA A 119 -59.27 -35.13 1.61
CA ALA A 119 -59.28 -35.53 0.21
C ALA A 119 -60.69 -36.01 -0.13
N SER A 120 -61.11 -35.72 -1.36
CA SER A 120 -62.43 -36.10 -1.84
C SER A 120 -62.36 -36.55 -3.28
N LEU A 121 -63.24 -37.48 -3.64
CA LEU A 121 -63.39 -37.97 -5.01
C LEU A 121 -64.86 -38.26 -5.33
N LEU A 122 -65.21 -38.11 -6.61
CA LEU A 122 -66.46 -38.59 -7.17
C LEU A 122 -66.29 -40.02 -7.68
N TYR A 123 -67.28 -40.86 -7.41
CA TYR A 123 -67.34 -42.25 -7.86
C TYR A 123 -68.58 -42.45 -8.73
N PRO A 124 -68.45 -42.32 -10.07
CA PRO A 124 -69.59 -42.32 -11.00
C PRO A 124 -70.11 -43.71 -11.38
N GLU A 125 -69.42 -44.80 -10.99
CA GLU A 125 -69.76 -46.17 -11.44
C GLU A 125 -71.09 -46.73 -10.90
N LYS A 126 -71.72 -46.08 -9.92
CA LYS A 126 -73.07 -46.42 -9.45
C LYS A 126 -74.02 -45.24 -9.60
N ASN A 127 -75.28 -45.54 -9.91
CA ASN A 127 -76.38 -44.59 -9.90
C ASN A 127 -77.18 -44.78 -8.60
N PRO A 128 -77.26 -43.78 -7.69
CA PRO A 128 -76.74 -42.42 -7.82
C PRO A 128 -75.21 -42.32 -7.63
N THR A 129 -74.57 -41.32 -8.24
CA THR A 129 -73.13 -41.03 -8.06
C THR A 129 -72.83 -40.73 -6.60
N HIS A 130 -71.74 -41.29 -6.08
CA HIS A 130 -71.32 -41.08 -4.69
C HIS A 130 -70.09 -40.18 -4.62
N MET A 131 -70.03 -39.36 -3.58
CA MET A 131 -68.85 -38.61 -3.19
C MET A 131 -68.24 -39.26 -1.95
N VAL A 132 -66.94 -39.57 -2.02
CA VAL A 132 -66.17 -40.12 -0.91
C VAL A 132 -65.23 -39.05 -0.39
N VAL A 133 -65.27 -38.79 0.92
CA VAL A 133 -64.41 -37.82 1.59
C VAL A 133 -63.68 -38.49 2.74
N ILE A 134 -62.36 -38.40 2.74
CA ILE A 134 -61.51 -38.80 3.86
C ILE A 134 -60.93 -37.55 4.50
N ALA A 135 -61.12 -37.42 5.81
CA ALA A 135 -60.49 -36.39 6.62
C ALA A 135 -59.54 -37.03 7.63
N ALA A 136 -58.33 -36.50 7.80
CA ALA A 136 -57.44 -36.95 8.87
C ALA A 136 -56.48 -35.84 9.32
N LYS A 137 -55.86 -36.02 10.49
CA LYS A 137 -54.79 -35.14 10.98
C LYS A 137 -53.42 -35.63 10.55
N ASN A 138 -52.55 -34.69 10.18
CA ASN A 138 -51.16 -34.99 9.81
C ASN A 138 -50.19 -34.89 10.99
N GLU A 139 -50.48 -35.59 12.10
CA GLU A 139 -49.67 -35.52 13.33
C GLU A 139 -48.28 -36.13 13.16
N TYR A 140 -48.16 -37.18 12.34
CA TYR A 140 -46.88 -37.82 12.07
C TYR A 140 -45.90 -36.87 11.36
N SER A 141 -46.37 -36.17 10.32
CA SER A 141 -45.49 -35.25 9.60
C SER A 141 -45.22 -33.96 10.37
N SER A 142 -46.14 -33.51 11.24
CA SER A 142 -45.87 -32.35 12.11
C SER A 142 -44.76 -32.65 13.12
N GLN A 143 -44.74 -33.87 13.68
CA GLN A 143 -43.66 -34.32 14.56
C GLN A 143 -42.33 -34.45 13.81
N GLN A 144 -42.34 -35.02 12.60
CA GLN A 144 -41.13 -35.11 11.77
C GLN A 144 -40.56 -33.72 11.40
N LEU A 145 -41.42 -32.76 11.06
CA LEU A 145 -41.00 -31.39 10.77
C LEU A 145 -40.46 -30.67 12.01
N SER A 146 -41.03 -30.92 13.20
CA SER A 146 -40.50 -30.41 14.46
C SER A 146 -39.11 -30.98 14.77
N ASN A 147 -38.92 -32.29 14.57
CA ASN A 147 -37.61 -32.92 14.70
C ASN A 147 -36.60 -32.37 13.69
N LEU A 148 -36.99 -32.21 12.42
CA LEU A 148 -36.16 -31.59 11.38
C LEU A 148 -35.76 -30.17 11.78
N ARG A 149 -36.70 -29.35 12.26
CA ARG A 149 -36.40 -28.00 12.76
C ARG A 149 -35.37 -28.04 13.89
N ASN A 150 -35.53 -28.92 14.87
CA ASN A 150 -34.60 -29.02 15.99
C ASN A 150 -33.20 -29.46 15.52
N ILE A 151 -33.12 -30.42 14.58
CA ILE A 151 -31.84 -30.85 13.96
C ILE A 151 -31.18 -29.69 13.21
N LEU A 152 -31.95 -28.90 12.45
CA LEU A 152 -31.42 -27.74 11.73
C LEU A 152 -30.92 -26.65 12.70
N LEU A 153 -31.63 -26.40 13.81
CA LEU A 153 -31.22 -25.41 14.81
C LEU A 153 -29.97 -25.84 15.60
N THR A 154 -29.87 -27.12 16.00
CA THR A 154 -28.67 -27.63 16.65
C THR A 154 -27.48 -27.65 15.71
N GLY A 155 -27.70 -28.06 14.45
CA GLY A 155 -26.69 -28.00 13.39
C GLY A 155 -26.19 -26.58 13.13
N LEU A 156 -27.09 -25.59 13.11
CA LEU A 156 -26.73 -24.17 13.00
C LEU A 156 -25.83 -23.73 14.15
N GLY A 157 -26.17 -24.07 15.39
CA GLY A 157 -25.35 -23.75 16.57
C GLY A 157 -23.94 -24.31 16.49
N VAL A 158 -23.80 -25.59 16.11
CA VAL A 158 -22.49 -26.25 15.91
C VAL A 158 -21.70 -25.57 14.80
N ALA A 159 -22.35 -25.25 13.68
CA ALA A 159 -21.69 -24.63 12.54
C ALA A 159 -21.22 -23.20 12.83
N ILE A 160 -21.95 -22.43 13.63
CA ILE A 160 -21.52 -21.10 14.10
C ILE A 160 -20.22 -21.20 14.88
N ILE A 161 -20.16 -22.13 15.84
CA ILE A 161 -18.97 -22.34 16.66
C ILE A 161 -17.79 -22.75 15.78
N ALA A 162 -17.98 -23.72 14.87
CA ALA A 162 -16.95 -24.16 13.96
C ALA A 162 -16.45 -23.03 13.04
N ALA A 163 -17.36 -22.23 12.45
CA ALA A 163 -17.02 -21.11 11.58
C ALA A 163 -16.23 -20.02 12.33
N ALA A 164 -16.63 -19.71 13.56
CA ALA A 164 -15.92 -18.75 14.41
C ALA A 164 -14.50 -19.24 14.76
N SER A 165 -14.36 -20.53 15.12
CA SER A 165 -13.05 -21.14 15.41
C SER A 165 -12.12 -21.13 14.20
N VAL A 166 -12.60 -21.57 13.03
CA VAL A 166 -11.82 -21.57 11.78
C VAL A 166 -11.46 -20.14 11.37
N GLY A 167 -12.43 -19.21 11.41
CA GLY A 167 -12.19 -17.81 11.08
C GLY A 167 -11.18 -17.12 12.01
N TRP A 168 -11.13 -17.53 13.28
CA TRP A 168 -10.14 -17.02 14.23
C TRP A 168 -8.73 -17.55 13.93
N LEU A 169 -8.60 -18.87 13.71
CA LEU A 169 -7.32 -19.51 13.37
C LEU A 169 -6.74 -18.95 12.06
N PHE A 170 -7.57 -18.90 11.00
CA PHE A 170 -7.18 -18.40 9.69
C PHE A 170 -6.73 -16.94 9.75
N SER A 171 -7.50 -16.08 10.44
CA SER A 171 -7.14 -14.66 10.55
C SER A 171 -5.84 -14.46 11.34
N ASN A 172 -5.53 -15.32 12.31
CA ASN A 172 -4.30 -15.22 13.08
C ASN A 172 -3.07 -15.57 12.23
N GLU A 173 -3.14 -16.59 11.38
CA GLU A 173 -2.04 -16.97 10.49
C GLU A 173 -1.81 -15.93 9.38
N VAL A 174 -2.87 -15.49 8.69
CA VAL A 174 -2.74 -14.52 7.57
C VAL A 174 -2.20 -13.16 8.04
N LEU A 175 -2.55 -12.70 9.25
CA LEU A 175 -2.11 -11.40 9.77
C LEU A 175 -0.78 -11.46 10.54
N LYS A 176 -0.22 -12.65 10.77
CA LYS A 176 1.04 -12.83 11.52
C LYS A 176 2.23 -12.13 10.85
N PRO A 177 2.46 -12.22 9.53
CA PRO A 177 3.58 -11.54 8.87
C PRO A 177 3.49 -10.02 8.99
N ILE A 178 2.29 -9.45 8.79
CA ILE A 178 2.06 -7.99 8.91
C ILE A 178 2.37 -7.50 10.34
N ARG A 179 1.98 -8.27 11.36
CA ARG A 179 2.29 -7.93 12.76
C ARG A 179 3.79 -8.02 13.05
N ASN A 180 4.50 -8.96 12.43
CA ASN A 180 5.96 -9.07 12.57
C ASN A 180 6.67 -7.88 11.93
N ILE A 181 6.31 -7.51 10.70
CA ILE A 181 6.83 -6.29 10.04
C ILE A 181 6.57 -5.06 10.91
N SER A 182 5.32 -4.87 11.38
CA SER A 182 4.98 -3.72 12.23
C SER A 182 5.78 -3.67 13.53
N ARG A 183 6.12 -4.82 14.13
CA ARG A 183 7.00 -4.88 15.31
C ARG A 183 8.43 -4.51 14.95
N GLN A 184 9.01 -5.15 13.94
CA GLN A 184 10.38 -4.87 13.51
C GLN A 184 10.56 -3.39 13.13
N VAL A 185 9.61 -2.79 12.42
CA VAL A 185 9.63 -1.34 12.10
C VAL A 185 9.58 -0.48 13.36
N ASN A 186 8.77 -0.82 14.36
CA ASN A 186 8.69 -0.08 15.63
C ASN A 186 9.96 -0.21 16.48
N ASP A 187 10.72 -1.28 16.31
CA ASP A 187 11.99 -1.49 17.02
C ASP A 187 13.15 -0.72 16.36
N ILE A 188 12.99 -0.31 15.09
CA ILE A 188 13.97 0.50 14.37
C ILE A 188 13.87 1.97 14.81
N ASN A 189 15.01 2.51 15.22
CA ASN A 189 15.23 3.88 15.66
C ASN A 189 16.58 4.40 15.14
N THR A 190 16.90 5.65 15.45
CA THR A 190 18.12 6.32 14.95
C THR A 190 19.44 5.64 15.33
N HIS A 191 19.48 4.75 16.34
CA HIS A 191 20.69 4.05 16.78
C HIS A 191 20.89 2.69 16.11
N ASN A 192 19.84 2.09 15.55
CA ASN A 192 19.87 0.75 14.95
C ASN A 192 19.28 0.74 13.53
N LEU A 193 19.45 1.86 12.81
CA LEU A 193 18.94 2.03 11.45
C LEU A 193 19.54 1.05 10.41
N HIS A 194 20.63 0.36 10.76
CA HIS A 194 21.24 -0.71 9.97
C HIS A 194 20.43 -2.01 9.95
N LEU A 195 19.46 -2.16 10.87
CA LEU A 195 18.58 -3.32 10.89
C LEU A 195 17.66 -3.32 9.68
N ARG A 196 17.33 -4.51 9.19
CA ARG A 196 16.46 -4.73 8.03
C ARG A 196 15.35 -5.70 8.38
N LEU A 197 14.23 -5.54 7.69
CA LEU A 197 13.11 -6.45 7.83
C LEU A 197 13.49 -7.82 7.28
N GLU A 198 13.17 -8.85 8.05
CA GLU A 198 13.37 -10.24 7.64
C GLU A 198 12.45 -10.56 6.45
N THR A 199 13.03 -11.03 5.35
CA THR A 199 12.31 -11.49 4.16
C THR A 199 12.41 -13.00 4.07
N ASP A 200 11.28 -13.70 3.98
CA ASP A 200 11.27 -15.13 3.69
C ASP A 200 11.43 -15.33 2.17
N ASN A 201 12.67 -15.54 1.75
CA ASN A 201 13.03 -15.71 0.33
C ASN A 201 12.38 -16.93 -0.35
N ARG A 202 11.68 -17.79 0.39
CA ARG A 202 11.02 -18.98 -0.17
C ARG A 202 9.71 -18.65 -0.90
N ASN A 203 9.01 -17.59 -0.48
CA ASN A 203 7.75 -17.15 -1.10
C ASN A 203 7.82 -15.65 -1.40
N ARG A 204 7.97 -15.30 -2.69
CA ARG A 204 7.91 -13.91 -3.17
C ARG A 204 6.47 -13.44 -3.32
N ASP A 205 5.78 -13.34 -2.20
CA ASP A 205 4.42 -12.80 -2.12
C ASP A 205 4.43 -11.27 -1.96
N GLU A 206 3.25 -10.68 -1.85
CA GLU A 206 3.05 -9.24 -1.65
C GLU A 206 3.65 -8.76 -0.31
N ILE A 207 3.80 -9.65 0.68
CA ILE A 207 4.41 -9.31 1.96
C ILE A 207 5.93 -9.17 1.81
N CYS A 208 6.57 -10.05 1.04
CA CYS A 208 7.99 -9.94 0.72
C CYS A 208 8.28 -8.63 -0.04
N ALA A 209 7.49 -8.30 -1.06
CA ALA A 209 7.63 -7.06 -1.82
C ALA A 209 7.47 -5.81 -0.93
N LEU A 210 6.54 -5.83 0.03
CA LEU A 210 6.38 -4.76 1.00
C LEU A 210 7.60 -4.61 1.90
N ALA A 211 8.17 -5.72 2.40
CA ALA A 211 9.36 -5.71 3.24
C ALA A 211 10.60 -5.18 2.49
N GLU A 212 10.78 -5.58 1.23
CA GLU A 212 11.85 -5.06 0.36
C GLU A 212 11.73 -3.53 0.16
N THR A 213 10.51 -3.05 -0.12
CA THR A 213 10.25 -1.60 -0.28
C THR A 213 10.59 -0.82 0.99
N PHE A 214 10.27 -1.38 2.17
CA PHE A 214 10.67 -0.79 3.45
C PHE A 214 12.18 -0.81 3.65
N ASN A 215 12.85 -1.90 3.28
CA ASN A 215 14.31 -2.00 3.36
C ASN A 215 15.01 -0.98 2.46
N ASP A 216 14.48 -0.70 1.26
CA ASP A 216 15.00 0.37 0.39
C ASP A 216 14.82 1.77 1.00
N MET A 217 13.69 2.01 1.66
CA MET A 217 13.48 3.25 2.41
C MET A 217 14.49 3.36 3.57
N LEU A 218 14.72 2.28 4.31
CA LEU A 218 15.69 2.24 5.40
C LEU A 218 17.13 2.47 4.90
N ASN A 219 17.52 1.87 3.77
CA ASN A 219 18.81 2.12 3.12
C ASN A 219 19.02 3.62 2.83
N ARG A 220 18.00 4.28 2.27
CA ARG A 220 18.04 5.72 1.95
C ARG A 220 18.11 6.57 3.22
N LEU A 221 17.38 6.20 4.27
CA LEU A 221 17.42 6.89 5.56
C LEU A 221 18.78 6.74 6.23
N GLU A 222 19.36 5.54 6.25
CA GLU A 222 20.66 5.26 6.87
C GLU A 222 21.76 6.07 6.17
N THR A 223 21.79 6.00 4.84
CA THR A 223 22.72 6.81 4.03
C THR A 223 22.60 8.30 4.33
N SER A 224 21.37 8.82 4.48
CA SER A 224 21.14 10.23 4.78
C SER A 224 21.61 10.61 6.18
N PHE A 225 21.32 9.77 7.18
CA PHE A 225 21.76 9.97 8.57
C PHE A 225 23.28 9.92 8.70
N ASP A 226 23.94 8.94 8.06
CA ASP A 226 25.39 8.83 8.06
C ASP A 226 26.05 10.03 7.38
N THR A 227 25.49 10.47 6.24
CA THR A 227 25.95 11.69 5.56
C THR A 227 25.82 12.91 6.48
N GLN A 228 24.69 13.07 7.16
CA GLN A 228 24.48 14.16 8.10
C GLN A 228 25.44 14.10 9.31
N ARG A 229 25.66 12.91 9.87
CA ARG A 229 26.56 12.70 11.01
C ARG A 229 28.01 13.01 10.62
N ASN A 230 28.46 12.52 9.46
CA ASN A 230 29.78 12.82 8.92
C ASN A 230 29.94 14.31 8.63
N PHE A 231 28.91 14.96 8.09
CA PHE A 231 28.89 16.41 7.88
C PHE A 231 29.09 17.18 9.20
N VAL A 232 28.31 16.87 10.25
CA VAL A 232 28.42 17.55 11.55
C VAL A 232 29.79 17.31 12.20
N SER A 233 30.29 16.07 12.15
CA SER A 233 31.60 15.70 12.69
C SER A 233 32.72 16.48 12.00
N ASN A 234 32.74 16.47 10.66
CA ASN A 234 33.78 17.12 9.87
C ASN A 234 33.70 18.65 9.99
N ALA A 235 32.49 19.23 10.00
CA ALA A 235 32.29 20.65 10.26
C ALA A 235 32.87 21.07 11.63
N SER A 236 32.60 20.28 12.67
CA SER A 236 33.11 20.54 14.01
C SER A 236 34.64 20.52 14.05
N HIS A 237 35.25 19.58 13.32
CA HIS A 237 36.70 19.45 13.25
C HIS A 237 37.35 20.63 12.52
N GLU A 238 36.82 21.00 11.35
CA GLU A 238 37.34 22.10 10.52
C GLU A 238 37.15 23.48 11.15
N LEU A 239 36.14 23.66 12.01
CA LEU A 239 35.96 24.88 12.79
C LEU A 239 36.89 24.93 14.01
N ARG A 240 37.14 23.79 14.66
CA ARG A 240 37.97 23.72 15.87
C ARG A 240 39.43 24.11 15.60
N THR A 241 40.02 23.63 14.49
CA THR A 241 41.42 23.90 14.17
C THR A 241 41.78 25.40 14.09
N PRO A 242 41.12 26.24 13.26
CA PRO A 242 41.42 27.68 13.22
C PRO A 242 41.10 28.38 14.54
N LEU A 243 40.03 27.96 15.24
CA LEU A 243 39.68 28.52 16.55
C LEU A 243 40.78 28.25 17.59
N THR A 244 41.29 27.02 17.67
CA THR A 244 42.39 26.66 18.56
C THR A 244 43.67 27.43 18.20
N ALA A 245 43.96 27.65 16.92
CA ALA A 245 45.10 28.45 16.49
C ALA A 245 44.98 29.92 16.92
N ILE A 246 43.79 30.53 16.77
CA ILE A 246 43.52 31.90 17.24
C ILE A 246 43.73 32.01 18.75
N ILE A 247 43.16 31.07 19.51
CA ILE A 247 43.30 31.04 20.98
C ILE A 247 44.77 30.89 21.36
N GLY A 248 45.48 29.92 20.78
CA GLY A 248 46.88 29.65 21.09
C GLY A 248 47.82 30.83 20.75
N GLU A 249 47.63 31.48 19.60
CA GLU A 249 48.41 32.68 19.24
C GLU A 249 48.11 33.85 20.17
N THR A 250 46.85 34.01 20.58
CA THR A 250 46.44 35.05 21.53
C THR A 250 47.05 34.80 22.92
N GLU A 251 46.97 33.57 23.44
CA GLU A 251 47.60 33.18 24.71
C GLU A 251 49.11 33.39 24.68
N LEU A 252 49.75 32.97 23.58
CA LEU A 252 51.18 33.13 23.38
C LEU A 252 51.56 34.61 23.36
N ALA A 253 50.81 35.46 22.62
CA ALA A 253 51.02 36.90 22.58
C ALA A 253 50.83 37.57 23.94
N LEU A 254 49.88 37.11 24.77
CA LEU A 254 49.61 37.65 26.10
C LEU A 254 50.57 37.16 27.19
N ALA A 255 51.23 36.02 27.01
CA ALA A 255 52.04 35.38 28.05
C ALA A 255 53.27 36.20 28.50
N LYS A 256 53.80 37.09 27.66
CA LYS A 256 54.93 37.98 27.99
C LYS A 256 54.98 39.18 27.06
N SER A 257 55.58 40.27 27.51
CA SER A 257 55.86 41.45 26.67
C SER A 257 56.74 41.09 25.47
N ARG A 258 56.41 41.68 24.32
CA ARG A 258 57.06 41.47 23.01
C ARG A 258 57.34 42.80 22.32
N ASP A 259 58.17 42.75 21.30
CA ASP A 259 58.35 43.89 20.41
C ASP A 259 57.11 44.11 19.52
N GLU A 260 57.01 45.30 18.92
CA GLU A 260 55.88 45.66 18.06
C GLU A 260 55.78 44.76 16.81
N ALA A 261 56.91 44.32 16.25
CA ALA A 261 56.92 43.49 15.05
C ALA A 261 56.33 42.10 15.31
N GLN A 262 56.63 41.51 16.46
CA GLN A 262 56.10 40.24 16.93
C GLN A 262 54.59 40.33 17.21
N TYR A 263 54.10 41.43 17.78
CA TYR A 263 52.66 41.63 17.94
C TYR A 263 51.94 41.76 16.59
N ARG A 264 52.49 42.55 15.65
CA ARG A 264 51.92 42.66 14.30
C ARG A 264 51.88 41.31 13.57
N ALA A 265 52.93 40.49 13.73
CA ALA A 265 52.95 39.14 13.17
C ALA A 265 51.87 38.23 13.79
N ALA A 266 51.72 38.22 15.11
CA ALA A 266 50.70 37.43 15.81
C ALA A 266 49.28 37.88 15.41
N LEU A 267 49.02 39.19 15.37
CA LEU A 267 47.74 39.75 14.91
C LEU A 267 47.45 39.38 13.45
N GLY A 268 48.47 39.34 12.59
CA GLY A 268 48.35 38.86 11.21
C GLY A 268 47.95 37.39 11.11
N ILE A 269 48.49 36.53 11.98
CA ILE A 269 48.09 35.12 12.06
C ILE A 269 46.64 34.99 12.53
N ILE A 270 46.27 35.71 13.60
CA ILE A 270 44.92 35.73 14.15
C ILE A 270 43.91 36.18 13.09
N LEU A 271 44.17 37.29 12.39
CA LEU A 271 43.30 37.82 11.35
C LEU A 271 43.09 36.78 10.24
N LYS A 272 44.16 36.15 9.78
CA LYS A 272 44.11 35.13 8.73
C LYS A 272 43.29 33.90 9.13
N GLU A 273 43.45 33.40 10.36
CA GLU A 273 42.65 32.27 10.84
C GLU A 273 41.18 32.67 11.11
N ALA A 274 40.92 33.94 11.48
CA ALA A 274 39.56 34.46 11.62
C ALA A 274 38.84 34.59 10.27
N GLU A 275 39.52 35.10 9.24
CA GLU A 275 39.02 35.14 7.86
C GLU A 275 38.73 33.73 7.34
N ARG A 276 39.62 32.78 7.64
CA ARG A 276 39.42 31.36 7.32
C ARG A 276 38.17 30.81 7.99
N LEU A 277 37.99 31.06 9.28
CA LEU A 277 36.82 30.61 10.02
C LEU A 277 35.53 31.20 9.43
N ASN A 278 35.54 32.49 9.07
CA ASN A 278 34.41 33.16 8.40
C ASN A 278 34.07 32.54 7.04
N HIS A 279 35.09 32.17 6.25
CA HIS A 279 34.87 31.48 4.97
C HIS A 279 34.20 30.11 5.18
N ILE A 280 34.66 29.33 6.17
CA ILE A 280 34.09 28.01 6.47
C ILE A 280 32.63 28.16 6.92
N THR A 281 32.34 29.06 7.86
CA THR A 281 30.97 29.25 8.39
C THR A 281 30.01 29.74 7.32
N THR A 282 30.44 30.68 6.46
CA THR A 282 29.62 31.17 5.34
C THR A 282 29.34 30.05 4.33
N SER A 283 30.36 29.25 4.00
CA SER A 283 30.19 28.11 3.09
C SER A 283 29.23 27.05 3.65
N LEU A 284 29.29 26.77 4.96
CA LEU A 284 28.38 25.85 5.64
C LEU A 284 26.95 26.39 5.67
N LEU A 285 26.78 27.70 5.94
CA LEU A 285 25.47 28.34 5.92
C LEU A 285 24.84 28.30 4.52
N SER A 286 25.61 28.59 3.48
CA SER A 286 25.16 28.45 2.10
C SER A 286 24.79 27.01 1.76
N LEU A 287 25.58 26.02 2.21
CA LEU A 287 25.22 24.60 2.04
C LEU A 287 23.91 24.24 2.73
N ALA A 288 23.71 24.70 3.97
CA ALA A 288 22.48 24.44 4.71
C ALA A 288 21.27 25.09 4.04
N GLN A 289 21.38 26.35 3.61
CA GLN A 289 20.30 27.09 2.94
C GLN A 289 19.94 26.47 1.58
N THR A 290 20.93 26.02 0.81
CA THR A 290 20.70 25.38 -0.50
C THR A 290 20.15 23.95 -0.39
N GLY A 291 20.28 23.30 0.78
CA GLY A 291 19.68 21.99 1.05
C GLY A 291 18.23 22.03 1.54
N PHE A 292 17.74 23.17 2.02
CA PHE A 292 16.37 23.35 2.50
C PHE A 292 15.50 23.99 1.40
N ASN A 293 14.61 23.21 0.79
CA ASN A 293 13.62 23.61 -0.25
C ASN A 293 12.59 24.70 0.18
N GLY A 294 12.80 25.40 1.30
CA GLY A 294 11.78 26.22 1.97
C GLY A 294 11.79 27.72 1.65
N GLN A 295 12.87 28.28 1.10
CA GLN A 295 12.89 29.68 0.67
C GLN A 295 12.56 29.77 -0.82
N LYS A 296 11.56 30.58 -1.17
CA LYS A 296 11.31 31.00 -2.56
C LYS A 296 12.58 31.68 -3.07
N LEU A 297 13.42 30.95 -3.81
CA LEU A 297 14.55 31.52 -4.53
C LEU A 297 13.99 32.63 -5.44
N GLN A 298 14.55 33.83 -5.36
CA GLN A 298 14.35 34.82 -6.41
C GLN A 298 15.13 34.33 -7.63
N LEU A 299 14.38 33.83 -8.61
CA LEU A 299 14.90 33.39 -9.90
C LEU A 299 14.64 34.50 -10.90
N GLU A 300 15.69 34.94 -11.56
CA GLU A 300 15.67 35.99 -12.57
C GLU A 300 16.37 35.48 -13.83
N PRO A 301 16.11 36.05 -15.02
CA PRO A 301 16.92 35.77 -16.19
C PRO A 301 18.39 36.17 -15.94
N VAL A 302 19.30 35.20 -16.04
CA VAL A 302 20.74 35.38 -15.86
C VAL A 302 21.45 35.07 -17.17
N ARG A 303 22.19 36.05 -17.68
CA ARG A 303 23.11 35.87 -18.80
C ARG A 303 24.39 35.17 -18.34
N VAL A 304 24.62 33.97 -18.86
CA VAL A 304 25.72 33.11 -18.43
C VAL A 304 27.08 33.66 -18.89
N ASP A 305 27.15 34.28 -20.05
CA ASP A 305 28.35 34.95 -20.55
C ASP A 305 28.82 36.10 -19.63
N GLU A 306 27.88 36.96 -19.19
CA GLU A 306 28.17 38.02 -18.21
C GLU A 306 28.59 37.45 -16.85
N LEU A 307 27.96 36.35 -16.43
CA LEU A 307 28.34 35.62 -15.23
C LEU A 307 29.79 35.11 -15.32
N LEU A 308 30.18 34.48 -16.43
CA LEU A 308 31.55 33.96 -16.61
C LEU A 308 32.60 35.08 -16.62
N LEU A 309 32.29 36.25 -17.19
CA LEU A 309 33.16 37.42 -17.12
C LEU A 309 33.37 37.88 -15.67
N SER A 310 32.30 37.95 -14.87
CA SER A 310 32.40 38.31 -13.45
C SER A 310 33.26 37.32 -12.65
N VAL A 311 33.12 36.02 -12.94
CA VAL A 311 33.95 34.96 -12.34
C VAL A 311 35.42 35.15 -12.73
N GLN A 312 35.68 35.44 -14.00
CA GLN A 312 37.05 35.66 -14.49
C GLN A 312 37.71 36.83 -13.77
N GLU A 313 37.04 37.97 -13.65
CA GLU A 313 37.58 39.14 -12.94
C GLU A 313 37.89 38.83 -11.48
N ALA A 314 37.01 38.11 -10.78
CA ALA A 314 37.21 37.71 -9.40
C ALA A 314 38.40 36.75 -9.24
N VAL A 315 38.49 35.73 -10.11
CA VAL A 315 39.57 34.74 -10.07
C VAL A 315 40.92 35.37 -10.44
N HIS A 316 40.95 36.31 -11.39
CA HIS A 316 42.18 36.97 -11.83
C HIS A 316 42.86 37.77 -10.71
N LYS A 317 42.09 38.30 -9.75
CA LYS A 317 42.63 38.98 -8.56
C LYS A 317 43.41 38.03 -7.64
N ILE A 318 43.07 36.73 -7.64
CA ILE A 318 43.70 35.70 -6.78
C ILE A 318 44.78 34.94 -7.55
N TYR A 319 44.51 34.61 -8.82
CA TYR A 319 45.39 33.87 -9.72
C TYR A 319 45.56 34.64 -11.04
N PRO A 320 46.47 35.63 -11.08
CA PRO A 320 46.70 36.45 -12.27
C PRO A 320 47.06 35.57 -13.48
N ASN A 321 46.44 35.88 -14.63
CA ASN A 321 46.68 35.22 -15.93
C ASN A 321 46.56 33.67 -15.93
N ARG A 322 45.77 33.07 -15.03
CA ARG A 322 45.57 31.61 -15.01
C ARG A 322 44.29 31.12 -15.68
N LEU A 323 43.27 31.97 -15.84
CA LEU A 323 41.99 31.59 -16.43
C LEU A 323 41.84 32.20 -17.82
N HIS A 324 41.64 31.35 -18.82
CA HIS A 324 41.35 31.76 -20.19
C HIS A 324 39.95 31.31 -20.59
N ILE A 325 39.15 32.27 -21.04
CA ILE A 325 37.85 31.98 -21.64
C ILE A 325 38.06 31.67 -23.12
N ASP A 326 37.58 30.51 -23.55
CA ASP A 326 37.52 30.11 -24.95
C ASP A 326 36.18 30.54 -25.54
N TYR A 327 36.22 31.56 -26.39
CA TYR A 327 35.06 32.10 -27.10
C TYR A 327 34.75 31.36 -28.40
N SER A 328 35.60 30.42 -28.84
CA SER A 328 35.42 29.73 -30.14
C SER A 328 34.18 28.85 -30.21
N LEU A 329 33.62 28.47 -29.07
CA LEU A 329 32.46 27.60 -28.94
C LEU A 329 31.17 28.35 -28.53
N MET A 330 31.21 29.68 -28.45
CA MET A 330 30.02 30.46 -28.12
C MET A 330 28.92 30.26 -29.18
N PRO A 331 27.65 30.06 -28.77
CA PRO A 331 26.54 30.01 -29.70
C PRO A 331 26.36 31.37 -30.40
N GLU A 332 26.03 31.35 -31.69
CA GLU A 332 25.72 32.56 -32.48
C GLU A 332 24.40 33.23 -32.07
N ASP A 333 23.54 32.50 -31.36
CA ASP A 333 22.21 32.95 -30.93
C ASP A 333 22.25 33.33 -29.44
N ASP A 334 22.23 34.64 -29.19
CA ASP A 334 22.27 35.25 -27.84
C ASP A 334 21.15 34.76 -26.92
N THR A 335 20.00 34.34 -27.48
CA THR A 335 18.88 33.83 -26.67
C THR A 335 19.24 32.53 -25.94
N LYS A 336 20.22 31.78 -26.47
CA LYS A 336 20.72 30.54 -25.87
C LYS A 336 21.75 30.76 -24.76
N LEU A 337 22.04 32.01 -24.40
CA LEU A 337 22.99 32.37 -23.33
C LEU A 337 22.30 32.72 -22.00
N THR A 338 20.97 32.69 -21.96
CA THR A 338 20.20 33.05 -20.77
C THR A 338 19.62 31.81 -20.09
N THR A 339 19.78 31.72 -18.76
CA THR A 339 19.15 30.72 -17.89
C THR A 339 18.28 31.42 -16.86
N VAL A 340 17.23 30.77 -16.35
CA VAL A 340 16.48 31.29 -15.20
C VAL A 340 17.17 30.84 -13.91
N GLY A 341 17.58 31.80 -13.06
CA GLY A 341 18.37 31.48 -11.88
C GLY A 341 18.63 32.60 -10.90
N ASN A 342 19.26 32.27 -9.78
CA ASN A 342 19.80 33.24 -8.84
C ASN A 342 21.27 33.53 -9.21
N HIS A 343 21.54 34.76 -9.63
CA HIS A 343 22.86 35.19 -10.09
C HIS A 343 23.97 34.93 -9.06
N GLN A 344 23.74 35.24 -7.77
CA GLN A 344 24.75 35.09 -6.72
C GLN A 344 25.12 33.62 -6.48
N LEU A 345 24.13 32.74 -6.47
CA LEU A 345 24.35 31.31 -6.28
C LEU A 345 25.08 30.69 -7.49
N LEU A 346 24.65 31.02 -8.71
CA LEU A 346 25.33 30.53 -9.92
C LEU A 346 26.78 31.04 -9.97
N ASN A 347 27.03 32.30 -9.60
CA ASN A 347 28.39 32.84 -9.53
C ASN A 347 29.27 32.05 -8.55
N LEU A 348 28.73 31.76 -7.36
CA LEU A 348 29.40 30.96 -6.34
C LEU A 348 29.72 29.54 -6.85
N ALA A 349 28.75 28.89 -7.52
CA ALA A 349 28.91 27.54 -8.04
C ALA A 349 30.01 27.45 -9.10
N ILE A 350 30.04 28.38 -10.07
CA ILE A 350 31.05 28.41 -11.13
C ILE A 350 32.41 28.85 -10.58
N SER A 351 32.45 29.87 -9.71
CA SER A 351 33.68 30.29 -9.03
C SER A 351 34.34 29.14 -8.28
N ASN A 352 33.57 28.30 -7.58
CA ASN A 352 34.11 27.13 -6.88
C ASN A 352 34.78 26.13 -7.83
N ILE A 353 34.21 25.87 -9.00
CA ILE A 353 34.79 24.96 -10.00
C ILE A 353 36.09 25.55 -10.54
N VAL A 354 36.06 26.81 -10.94
CA VAL A 354 37.21 27.51 -11.55
C VAL A 354 38.36 27.65 -10.55
N LEU A 355 38.07 28.03 -9.30
CA LEU A 355 39.07 28.11 -8.24
C LEU A 355 39.71 26.75 -7.95
N ASN A 356 38.93 25.66 -7.99
CA ASN A 356 39.48 24.30 -7.88
C ASN A 356 40.42 23.99 -9.06
N GLY A 357 40.01 24.31 -10.30
CA GLY A 357 40.88 24.17 -11.47
C GLY A 357 42.20 24.93 -11.28
N CYS A 358 42.15 26.22 -10.92
CA CYS A 358 43.34 27.06 -10.75
C CYS A 358 44.26 26.57 -9.63
N LYS A 359 43.66 26.04 -8.56
CA LYS A 359 44.35 25.50 -7.39
C LYS A 359 45.08 24.18 -7.70
N TYR A 360 44.48 23.29 -8.49
CA TYR A 360 45.03 21.97 -8.77
C TYR A 360 45.87 21.89 -10.05
N SER A 361 45.82 22.90 -10.94
CA SER A 361 46.54 22.96 -12.24
C SER A 361 48.09 23.07 -12.14
N GLY A 362 48.70 22.74 -11.01
CA GLY A 362 50.16 22.71 -10.86
C GLY A 362 50.85 24.05 -11.14
N SER A 363 52.12 24.00 -11.57
CA SER A 363 53.05 25.14 -11.75
C SER A 363 52.64 26.12 -12.87
N GLY A 364 51.52 26.81 -12.70
CA GLY A 364 51.09 27.94 -13.56
C GLY A 364 50.42 27.56 -14.88
N LYS A 365 49.98 26.30 -15.07
CA LYS A 365 49.27 25.91 -16.29
C LYS A 365 47.88 26.57 -16.34
N PRO A 366 47.45 27.04 -17.53
CA PRO A 366 46.17 27.72 -17.68
C PRO A 366 44.99 26.76 -17.46
N VAL A 367 43.92 27.31 -16.90
CA VAL A 367 42.60 26.69 -16.84
C VAL A 367 41.78 27.27 -17.99
N MET A 368 41.18 26.40 -18.78
CA MET A 368 40.32 26.77 -19.90
C MET A 368 38.86 26.75 -19.43
N LEU A 369 38.14 27.83 -19.75
CA LEU A 369 36.70 27.97 -19.50
C LEU A 369 36.01 28.18 -20.84
N ALA A 370 35.22 27.22 -21.29
CA ALA A 370 34.46 27.31 -22.53
C ALA A 370 32.95 27.39 -22.24
N LEU A 371 32.24 28.15 -23.07
CA LEU A 371 30.80 28.28 -23.04
C LEU A 371 30.25 27.84 -24.39
N THR A 372 29.30 26.90 -24.40
CA THR A 372 28.59 26.45 -25.59
C THR A 372 27.12 26.23 -25.24
N ALA A 373 26.24 26.10 -26.24
CA ALA A 373 24.85 25.75 -26.01
C ALA A 373 24.39 24.64 -26.96
N THR A 374 23.44 23.85 -26.49
CA THR A 374 22.67 22.88 -27.28
C THR A 374 21.31 23.50 -27.63
N ARG A 375 20.33 22.68 -28.05
CA ARG A 375 18.97 23.17 -28.28
C ARG A 375 18.24 23.56 -26.99
N GLU A 376 18.52 22.87 -25.90
CA GLU A 376 17.74 23.00 -24.65
C GLU A 376 18.60 23.44 -23.46
N ASN A 377 19.93 23.29 -23.54
CA ASN A 377 20.82 23.51 -22.42
C ASN A 377 22.06 24.33 -22.78
N ILE A 378 22.48 25.18 -21.84
CA ILE A 378 23.78 25.85 -21.78
C ILE A 378 24.79 24.90 -21.15
N LEU A 379 25.99 24.84 -21.74
CA LEU A 379 27.10 24.00 -21.31
C LEU A 379 28.30 24.87 -20.97
N ILE A 380 28.76 24.79 -19.73
CA ILE A 380 29.97 25.46 -19.25
C ILE A 380 31.02 24.38 -18.98
N ILE A 381 32.16 24.47 -19.63
CA ILE A 381 33.23 23.46 -19.54
C ILE A 381 34.46 24.12 -18.91
N VAL A 382 34.88 23.62 -17.76
CA VAL A 382 36.13 24.02 -17.08
C VAL A 382 37.13 22.88 -17.22
N LYS A 383 38.28 23.14 -17.84
CA LYS A 383 39.35 22.16 -18.04
C LYS A 383 40.65 22.65 -17.40
N ASP A 384 41.19 21.86 -16.49
CA ASP A 384 42.54 22.03 -15.92
C ASP A 384 43.52 20.97 -16.44
N GLN A 385 44.81 21.22 -16.20
CA GLN A 385 45.92 20.31 -16.55
C GLN A 385 46.70 19.87 -15.30
N GLY A 386 45.95 19.69 -14.21
CA GLY A 386 46.46 19.44 -12.87
C GLY A 386 46.74 17.98 -12.54
N ILE A 387 46.73 17.71 -11.24
CA ILE A 387 47.02 16.38 -10.66
C ILE A 387 45.97 15.31 -11.01
N GLY A 388 44.80 15.70 -11.51
CA GLY A 388 43.66 14.81 -11.72
C GLY A 388 43.13 14.16 -10.44
N ILE A 389 42.15 13.26 -10.58
CA ILE A 389 41.47 12.57 -9.49
C ILE A 389 41.58 11.05 -9.73
N PRO A 390 41.96 10.25 -8.72
CA PRO A 390 41.98 8.80 -8.85
C PRO A 390 40.59 8.25 -9.19
N GLU A 391 40.52 7.29 -10.12
CA GLU A 391 39.25 6.77 -10.66
C GLU A 391 38.33 6.20 -9.57
N LYS A 392 38.92 5.50 -8.58
CA LYS A 392 38.18 4.92 -7.45
C LYS A 392 37.52 5.97 -6.56
N GLU A 393 38.05 7.20 -6.57
CA GLU A 393 37.65 8.30 -5.70
C GLU A 393 36.68 9.28 -6.38
N LEU A 394 36.58 9.26 -7.72
CA LEU A 394 35.69 10.14 -8.49
C LEU A 394 34.23 10.14 -8.02
N ARG A 395 33.74 8.98 -7.54
CA ARG A 395 32.34 8.85 -7.07
C ARG A 395 32.05 9.63 -5.78
N PHE A 396 33.08 9.95 -5.00
CA PHE A 396 32.95 10.57 -3.67
C PHE A 396 33.23 12.07 -3.68
N ILE A 397 33.62 12.66 -4.82
CA ILE A 397 34.04 14.09 -4.91
C ILE A 397 32.93 15.09 -4.56
N PHE A 398 31.68 14.63 -4.58
CA PHE A 398 30.50 15.42 -4.22
C PHE A 398 30.03 15.16 -2.79
N ASP A 399 30.73 14.31 -2.04
CA ASP A 399 30.44 14.07 -0.64
C ASP A 399 31.05 15.22 0.19
N PRO A 400 30.28 15.81 1.11
CA PRO A 400 30.78 16.90 1.95
C PRO A 400 32.05 16.51 2.70
N PHE A 401 33.04 17.39 2.68
CA PHE A 401 34.36 17.22 3.30
C PHE A 401 35.25 16.15 2.68
N PHE A 402 34.79 15.47 1.63
CA PHE A 402 35.64 14.55 0.91
C PHE A 402 36.78 15.29 0.21
N ARG A 403 37.98 14.72 0.31
CA ARG A 403 39.18 15.19 -0.38
C ARG A 403 39.92 13.99 -0.92
N ALA A 404 40.25 14.04 -2.21
CA ALA A 404 41.01 12.97 -2.85
C ALA A 404 42.37 12.80 -2.17
N SER A 405 42.86 11.56 -2.10
CA SER A 405 44.11 11.20 -1.41
C SER A 405 45.32 11.99 -1.94
N ASN A 406 45.36 12.24 -3.24
CA ASN A 406 46.40 13.03 -3.92
C ASN A 406 46.24 14.56 -3.75
N SER A 407 45.15 15.04 -3.13
CA SER A 407 44.84 16.47 -2.97
C SER A 407 45.22 17.03 -1.59
N LEU A 408 45.68 16.20 -0.65
CA LEU A 408 45.91 16.55 0.77
C LEU A 408 46.89 17.72 0.97
N SER A 409 47.88 17.86 0.09
CA SER A 409 48.89 18.93 0.11
C SER A 409 48.34 20.31 -0.26
N PHE A 410 47.16 20.41 -0.85
CA PHE A 410 46.53 21.66 -1.24
C PHE A 410 45.58 22.19 -0.16
N LYS A 411 45.40 23.51 -0.04
CA LYS A 411 44.49 24.09 0.97
C LYS A 411 43.02 24.00 0.56
N GLY A 412 42.16 23.30 1.32
CA GLY A 412 40.71 23.31 1.11
C GLY A 412 39.96 22.30 1.98
N TYR A 413 38.63 22.45 2.04
CA TYR A 413 37.78 21.78 3.04
C TYR A 413 36.85 20.71 2.47
N GLY A 414 36.84 20.46 1.16
CA GLY A 414 35.93 19.48 0.54
C GLY A 414 34.45 19.91 0.50
N ILE A 415 34.17 21.21 0.62
CA ILE A 415 32.80 21.77 0.70
C ILE A 415 32.31 22.30 -0.67
N GLY A 416 33.24 22.75 -1.52
CA GLY A 416 32.92 23.50 -2.74
C GLY A 416 32.12 22.72 -3.78
N LEU A 417 32.58 21.53 -4.18
CA LEU A 417 31.88 20.71 -5.19
C LEU A 417 30.49 20.20 -4.73
N PRO A 418 30.31 19.72 -3.49
CA PRO A 418 28.98 19.43 -2.96
C PRO A 418 28.03 20.63 -3.06
N LEU A 419 28.50 21.83 -2.69
CA LEU A 419 27.71 23.07 -2.77
C LEU A 419 27.36 23.43 -4.21
N THR A 420 28.34 23.36 -5.11
CA THR A 420 28.13 23.55 -6.54
C THR A 420 27.06 22.59 -7.07
N ARG A 421 27.12 21.30 -6.73
CA ARG A 421 26.11 20.32 -7.16
C ARG A 421 24.71 20.67 -6.65
N ASN A 422 24.58 21.08 -5.39
CA ASN A 422 23.28 21.48 -4.82
C ASN A 422 22.73 22.73 -5.51
N ILE A 423 23.57 23.74 -5.73
CA ILE A 423 23.19 24.95 -6.45
C ILE A 423 22.68 24.60 -7.86
N LEU A 424 23.42 23.80 -8.62
CA LEU A 424 23.02 23.44 -9.98
C LEU A 424 21.70 22.66 -9.99
N ARG A 425 21.50 21.71 -9.06
CA ARG A 425 20.23 20.98 -8.95
C ARG A 425 19.04 21.87 -8.64
N MET A 426 19.20 22.89 -7.79
CA MET A 426 18.14 23.88 -7.55
C MET A 426 17.76 24.68 -8.80
N HIS A 427 18.68 24.77 -9.77
CA HIS A 427 18.49 25.44 -11.05
C HIS A 427 18.15 24.46 -12.18
N HIS A 428 17.74 23.23 -11.84
CA HIS A 428 17.46 22.15 -12.80
C HIS A 428 18.65 21.80 -13.72
N GLY A 429 19.86 22.15 -13.30
CA GLY A 429 21.10 21.82 -13.97
C GLY A 429 21.78 20.58 -13.41
N ASP A 430 22.88 20.20 -14.04
CA ASP A 430 23.70 19.05 -13.65
C ASP A 430 25.20 19.34 -13.77
N ILE A 431 26.02 18.52 -13.10
CA ILE A 431 27.47 18.59 -13.12
C ILE A 431 28.09 17.21 -13.37
N ALA A 432 28.91 17.12 -14.41
CA ALA A 432 29.68 15.94 -14.74
C ALA A 432 31.18 16.23 -14.57
N VAL A 433 31.92 15.27 -14.03
CA VAL A 433 33.37 15.37 -13.85
C VAL A 433 34.04 14.18 -14.49
N SER A 434 34.98 14.47 -15.39
CA SER A 434 35.88 13.48 -15.99
C SER A 434 37.31 13.85 -15.66
N SER A 435 38.06 12.95 -15.04
CA SER A 435 39.43 13.22 -14.61
C SER A 435 40.31 12.02 -14.88
N VAL A 436 41.56 12.28 -15.24
CA VAL A 436 42.60 11.25 -15.33
C VAL A 436 43.77 11.71 -14.47
N GLU A 437 44.20 10.83 -13.57
CA GLU A 437 45.31 11.10 -12.65
C GLU A 437 46.56 11.55 -13.42
N ASN A 438 47.19 12.63 -12.96
CA ASN A 438 48.34 13.32 -13.56
C ASN A 438 48.12 13.94 -14.96
N GLN A 439 46.90 13.96 -15.50
CA GLN A 439 46.60 14.62 -16.77
C GLN A 439 45.72 15.87 -16.60
N GLY A 440 44.80 15.86 -15.63
CA GLY A 440 43.93 16.98 -15.31
C GLY A 440 42.46 16.58 -15.16
N THR A 441 41.60 17.57 -14.94
CA THR A 441 40.16 17.39 -14.76
C THR A 441 39.36 18.25 -15.72
N ILE A 442 38.26 17.69 -16.22
CA ILE A 442 37.24 18.37 -16.99
C ILE A 442 35.96 18.34 -16.16
N VAL A 443 35.43 19.52 -15.85
CA VAL A 443 34.15 19.70 -15.18
C VAL A 443 33.19 20.34 -16.19
N GLN A 444 32.08 19.66 -16.43
CA GLN A 444 31.03 20.13 -17.32
C GLN A 444 29.79 20.44 -16.49
N VAL A 445 29.30 21.67 -16.60
CA VAL A 445 28.05 22.14 -16.00
C VAL A 445 27.01 22.30 -17.10
N THR A 446 25.81 21.80 -16.83
CA THR A 446 24.65 21.90 -17.74
C THR A 446 23.57 22.70 -17.05
N LEU A 447 23.00 23.71 -17.71
CA LEU A 447 21.88 24.52 -17.23
C LEU A 447 20.81 24.62 -18.33
N PRO A 448 19.52 24.61 -17.99
CA PRO A 448 18.47 24.80 -18.99
C PRO A 448 18.48 26.23 -19.54
N ILE A 449 18.20 26.37 -20.84
CA ILE A 449 17.95 27.69 -21.45
C ILE A 449 16.60 28.23 -20.93
N ALA A 450 16.53 29.56 -20.74
CA ALA A 450 15.38 30.28 -20.15
C ALA A 450 14.08 30.19 -20.97
#